data_AF-A0A4Q5RXC0-F1
#
_entry.id   AF-A0A4Q5RXC0-F1
#
_cell.length_a   1.000
_cell.length_b   1.000
_cell.length_c   1.000
_cell.angle_alpha   90.00
_cell.angle_beta   90.00
_cell.angle_gamma   90.00
#
_symmetry.space_group_name_H-M   'P 1'
#
loop_
_entity.id
_entity.type
_entity.pdbx_description
1 polymer ?
#
loop_
_entity_poly.entity_id
_entity_poly.type
_entity_poly.pdbx_seq_one_letter_code
_entity_poly.pdbx_strand_id
1 'polypeptide(L)'
;MDEPNAFASWRSYWHFRREVASRRRYLLSDESKAFLAELARTAASRARRLPEGRQFCRAQVAHKDREDPDAGPLPGPAPLDRMMPRPDAASDGRANPEGIPRLYMAGDRHTAIAEVRPWIGSLVTVAFLKTLRDLRVVDCRETEVKPHWFLDEEPSPAEREEAVWAEVAAAFREPVLRGDDRAGYAPTQVIAELFQQHGFDGIAYGSGFGDKAVNVVLFDTTAAEMFACEIHEVRGVKLDHETIDNPFPIRRNEDGELVMFRTVIDIIGPVGTPLPDVPNDDEEKPEG
;
A
#
# COMPACT_ATOMS: atom_id res chain seq x y z
N MET A 1 -8.40 30.43 -18.49
CA MET A 1 -8.74 30.90 -17.14
C MET A 1 -8.54 29.70 -16.25
N ASP A 2 -7.43 29.65 -15.52
CA ASP A 2 -7.19 28.57 -14.57
C ASP A 2 -8.28 28.64 -13.50
N GLU A 3 -9.07 27.59 -13.35
CA GLU A 3 -10.00 27.49 -12.23
C GLU A 3 -9.17 27.43 -10.94
N PRO A 4 -9.31 28.41 -10.03
CA PRO A 4 -8.39 28.58 -8.90
C PRO A 4 -8.50 27.49 -7.82
N ASN A 5 -9.32 26.45 -8.02
CA ASN A 5 -9.67 25.44 -7.01
C ASN A 5 -9.79 24.03 -7.64
N ALA A 6 -8.81 23.64 -8.46
CA ALA A 6 -8.76 22.31 -9.07
C ALA A 6 -7.32 21.83 -9.19
N PHE A 7 -7.13 20.51 -9.23
CA PHE A 7 -5.83 19.94 -9.56
C PHE A 7 -5.43 20.33 -10.99
N ALA A 8 -4.17 20.74 -11.17
CA ALA A 8 -3.64 21.18 -12.46
C ALA A 8 -3.76 20.09 -13.54
N SER A 9 -3.52 18.84 -13.15
CA SER A 9 -3.62 17.65 -14.00
C SER A 9 -4.12 16.44 -13.22
N TRP A 10 -4.69 15.45 -13.91
CA TRP A 10 -4.94 14.13 -13.31
C TRP A 10 -3.65 13.44 -12.81
N ARG A 11 -2.48 13.83 -13.33
CA ARG A 11 -1.15 13.33 -12.92
C ARG A 11 -0.52 14.11 -11.76
N SER A 12 -1.23 15.04 -11.12
CA SER A 12 -0.64 15.94 -10.12
C SER A 12 0.04 15.18 -8.97
N TYR A 13 -0.54 14.06 -8.51
CA TYR A 13 0.09 13.22 -7.49
C TYR A 13 1.36 12.52 -8.02
N TRP A 14 1.36 12.00 -9.24
CA TRP A 14 2.57 11.43 -9.85
C TRP A 14 3.73 12.43 -9.92
N HIS A 15 3.46 13.68 -10.32
CA HIS A 15 4.47 14.75 -10.36
C HIS A 15 5.03 15.05 -8.96
N PHE A 16 4.15 15.22 -7.99
CA PHE A 16 4.51 15.41 -6.57
C PHE A 16 5.34 14.24 -6.02
N ARG A 17 4.86 13.00 -6.21
CA ARG A 17 5.53 11.76 -5.78
C ARG A 17 6.96 11.72 -6.33
N ARG A 18 7.13 11.97 -7.62
CA ARG A 18 8.44 11.96 -8.27
C ARG A 18 9.36 13.05 -7.71
N GLU A 19 8.84 14.26 -7.48
CA GLU A 19 9.62 15.35 -6.88
C GLU A 19 10.12 14.97 -5.48
N VAL A 20 9.23 14.55 -4.59
CA VAL A 20 9.54 14.25 -3.19
C VAL A 20 10.44 13.02 -3.04
N ALA A 21 10.21 11.99 -3.86
CA ALA A 21 11.00 10.77 -3.81
C ALA A 21 12.43 10.97 -4.37
N SER A 22 12.60 11.75 -5.45
CA SER A 22 13.86 11.72 -6.23
C SER A 22 14.58 13.06 -6.41
N ARG A 23 13.98 14.20 -6.03
CA ARG A 23 14.55 15.53 -6.32
C ARG A 23 14.58 16.47 -5.11
N ARG A 24 13.43 16.82 -4.55
CA ARG A 24 13.27 17.84 -3.52
C ARG A 24 12.29 17.36 -2.46
N ARG A 25 12.83 16.99 -1.30
CA ARG A 25 12.02 16.50 -0.18
C ARG A 25 11.55 17.59 0.77
N TYR A 26 12.39 18.60 0.99
CA TYR A 26 12.15 19.62 2.03
C TYR A 26 11.72 20.98 1.45
N LEU A 27 12.24 21.34 0.27
CA LEU A 27 11.97 22.61 -0.39
C LEU A 27 11.19 22.36 -1.67
N LEU A 28 9.87 22.22 -1.52
CA LEU A 28 8.97 21.87 -2.63
C LEU A 28 8.87 23.01 -3.65
N SER A 29 8.69 22.63 -4.92
CA SER A 29 8.30 23.53 -6.00
C SER A 29 6.93 24.17 -5.74
N ASP A 30 6.63 25.26 -6.46
CA ASP A 30 5.32 25.90 -6.35
C ASP A 30 4.19 25.02 -6.91
N GLU A 31 4.49 24.15 -7.87
CA GLU A 31 3.58 23.11 -8.37
C GLU A 31 3.21 22.12 -7.26
N SER A 32 4.21 21.56 -6.56
CA SER A 32 3.96 20.64 -5.43
C SER A 32 3.25 21.32 -4.26
N LYS A 33 3.54 22.59 -3.98
CA LYS A 33 2.79 23.36 -2.97
C LYS A 33 1.33 23.56 -3.37
N ALA A 34 1.07 23.91 -4.63
CA ALA A 34 -0.29 24.07 -5.14
C ALA A 34 -1.06 22.74 -5.09
N PHE A 35 -0.42 21.63 -5.44
CA PHE A 35 -0.97 20.29 -5.27
C PHE A 35 -1.36 20.00 -3.81
N LEU A 36 -0.47 20.23 -2.84
CA LEU A 36 -0.76 19.99 -1.43
C LEU A 36 -1.89 20.89 -0.91
N ALA A 37 -1.93 22.17 -1.34
CA ALA A 37 -3.01 23.08 -0.96
C ALA A 37 -4.37 22.59 -1.46
N GLU A 38 -4.44 22.12 -2.70
CA GLU A 38 -5.67 21.58 -3.29
C GLU A 38 -6.06 20.22 -2.68
N LEU A 39 -5.08 19.37 -2.37
CA LEU A 39 -5.29 18.12 -1.66
C LEU A 39 -5.87 18.35 -0.26
N ALA A 40 -5.35 19.33 0.49
CA ALA A 40 -5.89 19.70 1.79
C ALA A 40 -7.32 20.25 1.70
N ARG A 41 -7.60 21.05 0.67
CA ARG A 41 -8.94 21.61 0.41
C ARG A 41 -9.96 20.50 0.15
N THR A 42 -9.63 19.59 -0.77
CA THR A 42 -10.52 18.48 -1.16
C THR A 42 -10.62 17.40 -0.09
N ALA A 43 -9.62 17.24 0.80
CA ALA A 43 -9.67 16.30 1.91
C ALA A 43 -10.85 16.55 2.87
N ALA A 44 -11.36 17.79 2.93
CA ALA A 44 -12.52 18.13 3.75
C ALA A 44 -13.79 17.34 3.36
N SER A 45 -14.03 17.09 2.07
CA SER A 45 -15.19 16.29 1.58
C SER A 45 -15.05 14.80 1.93
N ARG A 46 -13.80 14.36 2.13
CA ARG A 46 -13.42 12.99 2.50
C ARG A 46 -13.28 12.79 4.00
N ALA A 47 -13.55 13.81 4.81
CA ALA A 47 -13.56 13.70 6.26
C ALA A 47 -14.63 12.68 6.70
N ARG A 48 -14.24 11.76 7.58
CA ARG A 48 -15.15 10.82 8.23
C ARG A 48 -14.96 10.89 9.73
N ARG A 49 -16.07 10.75 10.45
CA ARG A 49 -16.07 10.61 11.90
C ARG A 49 -15.83 9.15 12.26
N LEU A 50 -14.82 8.92 13.07
CA LEU A 50 -14.56 7.66 13.74
C LEU A 50 -14.99 7.81 15.20
N PRO A 51 -16.08 7.15 15.65
CA PRO A 51 -16.66 7.41 16.96
C PRO A 51 -15.74 6.93 18.10
N GLU A 52 -15.92 7.52 19.28
CA GLU A 52 -15.37 6.99 20.54
C GLU A 52 -15.80 5.53 20.77
N GLY A 53 -14.90 4.74 21.36
CA GLY A 53 -15.15 3.33 21.67
C GLY A 53 -15.08 2.40 20.46
N ARG A 54 -14.76 2.90 19.26
CA ARG A 54 -14.60 2.07 18.07
C ARG A 54 -13.39 1.14 18.25
N GLN A 55 -13.62 -0.14 18.02
CA GLN A 55 -12.61 -1.18 18.22
C GLN A 55 -11.79 -1.47 16.97
N PHE A 56 -10.51 -1.74 17.20
CA PHE A 56 -9.52 -2.13 16.20
C PHE A 56 -8.55 -3.17 16.77
N CYS A 57 -7.76 -3.76 15.89
CA CYS A 57 -6.71 -4.72 16.22
C CYS A 57 -5.34 -4.21 15.79
N ARG A 58 -4.29 -4.55 16.52
CA ARG A 58 -2.89 -4.37 16.11
C ARG A 58 -2.11 -5.63 16.45
N ALA A 59 -1.43 -6.21 15.47
CA ALA A 59 -0.63 -7.41 15.68
C ALA A 59 0.85 -7.09 15.75
N GLN A 60 1.62 -7.96 16.40
CA GLN A 60 3.08 -8.03 16.30
C GLN A 60 3.54 -9.48 16.38
N VAL A 61 4.56 -9.83 15.60
CA VAL A 61 5.28 -11.11 15.72
C VAL A 61 6.15 -11.06 16.97
N ALA A 62 5.53 -11.32 18.11
CA ALA A 62 6.10 -11.24 19.44
C ALA A 62 5.28 -12.09 20.40
N HIS A 63 5.96 -12.69 21.37
CA HIS A 63 5.36 -13.41 22.49
C HIS A 63 6.24 -13.26 23.73
N LYS A 64 5.71 -13.63 24.88
CA LYS A 64 6.47 -13.84 26.10
C LYS A 64 5.88 -15.05 26.83
N ASP A 65 6.73 -16.02 27.14
CA ASP A 65 6.27 -17.20 27.87
C ASP A 65 5.71 -16.81 29.23
N ARG A 66 4.64 -17.51 29.61
CA ARG A 66 4.02 -17.44 30.92
C ARG A 66 4.21 -18.77 31.62
N GLU A 67 4.45 -18.73 32.91
CA GLU A 67 4.47 -19.92 33.74
C GLU A 67 3.03 -20.37 34.03
N ASP A 68 2.72 -21.60 33.68
CA ASP A 68 1.49 -22.28 34.05
C ASP A 68 1.79 -23.29 35.17
N PRO A 69 1.06 -23.24 36.32
CA PRO A 69 1.33 -24.11 37.46
C PRO A 69 1.27 -25.61 37.15
N ASP A 70 0.44 -26.01 36.17
CA ASP A 70 0.19 -27.42 35.85
C ASP A 70 0.95 -27.87 34.60
N ALA A 71 1.18 -26.98 33.64
CA ALA A 71 1.78 -27.29 32.35
C ALA A 71 3.22 -26.78 32.15
N GLY A 72 3.75 -25.96 33.08
CA GLY A 72 5.04 -25.30 32.93
C GLY A 72 4.98 -24.11 31.95
N PRO A 73 6.09 -23.77 31.26
CA PRO A 73 6.11 -22.59 30.39
C PRO A 73 5.23 -22.78 29.16
N LEU A 74 4.27 -21.88 28.98
CA LEU A 74 3.38 -21.80 27.82
C LEU A 74 3.54 -20.47 27.09
N PRO A 75 3.35 -20.42 25.76
CA PRO A 75 3.30 -19.16 25.03
C PRO A 75 2.25 -18.19 25.60
N GLY A 76 2.68 -16.98 25.93
CA GLY A 76 1.81 -15.89 26.38
C GLY A 76 1.94 -14.64 25.52
N PRO A 77 0.97 -13.72 25.59
CA PRO A 77 1.04 -12.44 24.90
C PRO A 77 2.32 -11.66 25.23
N ALA A 78 2.81 -10.90 24.25
CA ALA A 78 3.93 -9.98 24.45
C ALA A 78 3.60 -8.92 25.53
N PRO A 79 4.63 -8.32 26.15
CA PRO A 79 4.46 -7.17 27.04
C PRO A 79 3.66 -6.04 26.38
N LEU A 80 2.80 -5.38 27.15
CA LEU A 80 1.86 -4.37 26.66
C LEU A 80 2.56 -3.16 26.00
N ASP A 81 3.69 -2.73 26.56
CA ASP A 81 4.53 -1.65 26.03
C ASP A 81 5.08 -1.97 24.64
N ARG A 82 5.30 -3.26 24.33
CA ARG A 82 5.73 -3.70 23.00
C ARG A 82 4.63 -3.52 21.96
N MET A 83 3.36 -3.59 22.35
CA MET A 83 2.24 -3.53 21.41
C MET A 83 1.95 -2.12 20.91
N MET A 84 2.40 -1.08 21.62
CA MET A 84 2.27 0.33 21.21
C MET A 84 3.54 0.83 20.49
N PRO A 85 3.42 1.81 19.58
CA PRO A 85 4.58 2.49 19.00
C PRO A 85 5.45 3.12 20.09
N ARG A 86 6.78 2.99 19.98
CA ARG A 86 7.71 3.65 20.90
C ARG A 86 7.81 5.13 20.54
N PRO A 87 7.76 6.06 21.53
CA PRO A 87 7.79 7.50 21.28
C PRO A 87 8.94 7.98 20.38
N ASP A 88 10.16 7.51 20.61
CA ASP A 88 11.36 8.02 19.93
C ASP A 88 12.08 6.98 19.07
N ALA A 89 11.42 5.85 18.76
CA ALA A 89 12.04 4.72 18.07
C ALA A 89 11.12 4.14 16.97
N ALA A 90 10.27 5.00 16.40
CA ALA A 90 9.46 4.63 15.25
C ALA A 90 10.37 4.43 14.04
N SER A 91 10.30 3.23 13.45
CA SER A 91 10.89 2.99 12.14
C SER A 91 10.08 3.70 11.06
N ASP A 92 10.74 3.97 9.95
CA ASP A 92 10.13 4.56 8.76
C ASP A 92 8.93 3.74 8.27
N GLY A 93 7.82 4.42 7.97
CA GLY A 93 6.57 3.80 7.51
C GLY A 93 5.75 4.74 6.63
N ARG A 94 4.68 4.21 6.00
CA ARG A 94 3.92 4.94 4.97
C ARG A 94 3.45 6.33 5.41
N ALA A 95 2.90 6.43 6.61
CA ALA A 95 2.36 7.68 7.16
C ALA A 95 3.27 8.30 8.23
N ASN A 96 4.46 7.75 8.46
CA ASN A 96 5.33 8.17 9.56
C ASN A 96 6.81 8.15 9.15
N PRO A 97 7.52 9.29 9.22
CA PRO A 97 8.98 9.26 9.10
C PRO A 97 9.63 8.62 10.34
N GLU A 98 10.90 8.24 10.20
CA GLU A 98 11.71 7.77 11.32
C GLU A 98 11.71 8.77 12.49
N GLY A 99 11.52 8.27 13.71
CA GLY A 99 11.45 9.10 14.92
C GLY A 99 10.11 9.78 15.19
N ILE A 100 9.14 9.73 14.28
CA ILE A 100 7.77 10.24 14.51
C ILE A 100 6.81 9.04 14.55
N PRO A 101 6.30 8.64 15.73
CA PRO A 101 5.46 7.46 15.86
C PRO A 101 4.03 7.73 15.39
N ARG A 102 3.44 6.72 14.73
CA ARG A 102 2.02 6.68 14.38
C ARG A 102 1.42 5.35 14.79
N LEU A 103 0.14 5.34 15.13
CA LEU A 103 -0.55 4.13 15.57
C LEU A 103 -1.35 3.53 14.42
N TYR A 104 -0.79 2.50 13.80
CA TYR A 104 -1.47 1.67 12.80
C TYR A 104 -2.34 0.62 13.47
N MET A 105 -3.59 0.53 13.03
CA MET A 105 -4.58 -0.43 13.50
C MET A 105 -5.41 -0.96 12.32
N ALA A 106 -5.87 -2.19 12.42
CA ALA A 106 -6.72 -2.86 11.45
C ALA A 106 -8.13 -3.07 12.01
N GLY A 107 -9.13 -3.06 11.15
CA GLY A 107 -10.54 -3.24 11.54
C GLY A 107 -10.86 -4.64 12.07
N ASP A 108 -10.03 -5.63 11.75
CA ASP A 108 -10.18 -6.99 12.23
C ASP A 108 -8.82 -7.66 12.47
N ARG A 109 -8.88 -8.77 13.21
CA ARG A 109 -7.71 -9.55 13.60
C ARG A 109 -6.98 -10.19 12.42
N HIS A 110 -7.71 -10.72 11.45
CA HIS A 110 -7.09 -11.42 10.32
C HIS A 110 -6.21 -10.46 9.53
N THR A 111 -6.74 -9.27 9.22
CA THR A 111 -5.97 -8.20 8.59
C THR A 111 -4.79 -7.75 9.45
N ALA A 112 -4.98 -7.57 10.77
CA ALA A 112 -3.87 -7.22 11.66
C ALA A 112 -2.71 -8.22 11.58
N ILE A 113 -3.02 -9.53 11.63
CA ILE A 113 -2.02 -10.60 11.54
C ILE A 113 -1.38 -10.63 10.13
N ALA A 114 -2.16 -10.44 9.06
CA ALA A 114 -1.64 -10.44 7.70
C ALA A 114 -0.64 -9.30 7.44
N GLU A 115 -0.91 -8.09 7.97
CA GLU A 115 -0.04 -6.92 7.82
C GLU A 115 1.36 -7.12 8.43
N VAL A 116 1.49 -7.91 9.50
CA VAL A 116 2.80 -8.21 10.11
C VAL A 116 3.57 -9.34 9.42
N ARG A 117 2.97 -9.97 8.40
CA ARG A 117 3.57 -11.00 7.54
C ARG A 117 4.36 -12.07 8.32
N PRO A 118 3.70 -12.80 9.21
CA PRO A 118 4.34 -13.83 10.01
C PRO A 118 4.71 -15.04 9.16
N TRP A 119 5.75 -15.77 9.56
CA TRP A 119 6.06 -17.09 9.04
C TRP A 119 5.15 -18.15 9.66
N ILE A 120 4.96 -19.28 8.98
CA ILE A 120 4.31 -20.45 9.58
C ILE A 120 5.12 -20.87 10.84
N GLY A 121 4.41 -21.16 11.93
CA GLY A 121 4.97 -21.43 13.26
C GLY A 121 5.25 -20.18 14.09
N SER A 122 5.08 -18.96 13.55
CA SER A 122 5.29 -17.74 14.32
C SER A 122 4.19 -17.57 15.39
N LEU A 123 4.61 -17.12 16.57
CA LEU A 123 3.72 -16.63 17.61
C LEU A 123 3.48 -15.13 17.43
N VAL A 124 2.21 -14.76 17.32
CA VAL A 124 1.76 -13.39 17.04
C VAL A 124 0.85 -12.93 18.17
N THR A 125 1.22 -11.84 18.84
CA THR A 125 0.34 -11.17 19.79
C THR A 125 -0.56 -10.20 19.03
N VAL A 126 -1.87 -10.27 19.29
CA VAL A 126 -2.86 -9.32 18.78
C VAL A 126 -3.39 -8.53 19.96
N ALA A 127 -3.19 -7.21 19.92
CA ALA A 127 -3.79 -6.26 20.84
C ALA A 127 -5.11 -5.75 20.27
N PHE A 128 -6.12 -5.67 21.13
CA PHE A 128 -7.39 -5.02 20.82
C PHE A 128 -7.40 -3.62 21.42
N LEU A 129 -7.70 -2.64 20.58
CA LEU A 129 -7.69 -1.22 20.91
C LEU A 129 -9.07 -0.63 20.74
N LYS A 130 -9.38 0.39 21.54
CA LYS A 130 -10.57 1.23 21.36
C LYS A 130 -10.19 2.70 21.30
N THR A 131 -10.87 3.48 20.48
CA THR A 131 -10.70 4.93 20.41
C THR A 131 -11.20 5.60 21.69
N LEU A 132 -10.51 6.64 22.15
CA LEU A 132 -10.81 7.34 23.41
C LEU A 132 -11.67 8.60 23.25
N ARG A 133 -11.90 9.02 22.02
CA ARG A 133 -12.72 10.18 21.66
C ARG A 133 -13.23 10.03 20.24
N ASP A 134 -14.12 10.92 19.83
CA ASP A 134 -14.43 11.11 18.42
C ASP A 134 -13.17 11.61 17.67
N LEU A 135 -12.84 10.94 16.57
CA LEU A 135 -11.69 11.23 15.73
C LEU A 135 -12.16 11.60 14.33
N ARG A 136 -11.50 12.59 13.72
CA ARG A 136 -11.74 13.02 12.35
C ARG A 136 -10.66 12.45 11.45
N VAL A 137 -11.00 11.49 10.60
CA VAL A 137 -10.03 10.82 9.72
C VAL A 137 -10.29 11.15 8.24
N VAL A 138 -9.23 11.20 7.44
CA VAL A 138 -9.36 11.31 5.98
C VAL A 138 -9.61 9.93 5.39
N ASP A 139 -10.67 9.81 4.59
CA ASP A 139 -11.03 8.56 3.92
C ASP A 139 -10.25 8.38 2.61
N CYS A 140 -9.14 7.65 2.69
CA CYS A 140 -8.32 7.21 1.56
C CYS A 140 -8.63 5.75 1.18
N ARG A 141 -9.86 5.28 1.43
CA ARG A 141 -10.32 3.99 0.91
C ARG A 141 -10.69 4.14 -0.56
N GLU A 142 -10.55 3.02 -1.27
CA GLU A 142 -10.74 2.88 -2.71
C GLU A 142 -11.96 3.66 -3.22
N THR A 143 -11.69 4.65 -4.06
CA THR A 143 -12.62 5.09 -5.10
C THR A 143 -12.42 4.11 -6.26
N GLU A 144 -13.50 3.60 -6.85
CA GLU A 144 -13.42 2.68 -8.00
C GLU A 144 -12.31 3.14 -8.96
N VAL A 145 -11.23 2.36 -9.07
CA VAL A 145 -10.12 2.71 -9.96
C VAL A 145 -10.61 2.44 -11.37
N LYS A 146 -11.27 3.43 -11.97
CA LYS A 146 -11.42 3.42 -13.41
C LYS A 146 -10.01 3.61 -13.97
N PRO A 147 -9.62 2.79 -14.96
CA PRO A 147 -8.39 3.04 -15.68
C PRO A 147 -8.44 4.44 -16.32
N HIS A 148 -7.86 5.44 -15.64
CA HIS A 148 -7.77 6.82 -16.09
C HIS A 148 -6.61 6.96 -17.10
N TRP A 149 -6.75 6.37 -18.29
CA TRP A 149 -5.84 6.61 -19.42
C TRP A 149 -6.39 7.76 -20.26
N PHE A 150 -6.26 8.99 -19.74
CA PHE A 150 -6.53 10.18 -20.52
C PHE A 150 -5.32 10.45 -21.43
N LEU A 151 -5.38 9.96 -22.67
CA LEU A 151 -4.27 9.99 -23.64
C LEU A 151 -4.14 11.33 -24.37
N ASP A 152 -5.26 12.01 -24.64
CA ASP A 152 -5.28 13.14 -25.59
C ASP A 152 -5.68 14.49 -24.98
N GLU A 153 -6.46 14.53 -23.88
CA GLU A 153 -6.92 15.77 -23.24
C GLU A 153 -6.95 15.66 -21.71
N GLU A 154 -6.73 16.78 -21.01
CA GLU A 154 -6.90 16.85 -19.56
C GLU A 154 -8.39 16.80 -19.20
N PRO A 155 -8.82 15.85 -18.35
CA PRO A 155 -10.23 15.62 -18.07
C PRO A 155 -10.83 16.76 -17.24
N SER A 156 -12.12 16.67 -16.91
CA SER A 156 -12.79 17.69 -16.09
C SER A 156 -12.16 17.79 -14.69
N PRO A 157 -12.27 18.94 -13.99
CA PRO A 157 -11.78 19.10 -12.62
C PRO A 157 -12.20 17.99 -11.65
N ALA A 158 -13.44 17.51 -11.77
CA ALA A 158 -13.97 16.43 -10.95
C ALA A 158 -13.29 15.08 -11.24
N GLU A 159 -13.04 14.76 -12.52
CA GLU A 159 -12.32 13.54 -12.93
C GLU A 159 -10.84 13.60 -12.53
N ARG A 160 -10.22 14.78 -12.57
CA ARG A 160 -8.85 14.97 -12.05
C ARG A 160 -8.78 14.72 -10.55
N GLU A 161 -9.74 15.24 -9.79
CA GLU A 161 -9.85 14.98 -8.35
C GLU A 161 -10.03 13.47 -8.06
N GLU A 162 -10.91 12.79 -8.78
CA GLU A 162 -11.10 11.34 -8.66
C GLU A 162 -9.81 10.56 -8.95
N ALA A 163 -9.13 10.86 -10.06
CA ALA A 163 -7.88 10.20 -10.43
C ALA A 163 -6.77 10.43 -9.40
N VAL A 164 -6.60 11.67 -8.93
CA VAL A 164 -5.61 12.01 -7.90
C VAL A 164 -5.88 11.26 -6.60
N TRP A 165 -7.12 11.23 -6.13
CA TRP A 165 -7.47 10.50 -4.91
C TRP A 165 -7.33 8.99 -5.06
N ALA A 166 -7.57 8.44 -6.26
CA ALA A 166 -7.31 7.03 -6.54
C ALA A 166 -5.81 6.70 -6.42
N GLU A 167 -4.92 7.54 -6.97
CA GLU A 167 -3.47 7.35 -6.83
C GLU A 167 -2.98 7.52 -5.38
N VAL A 168 -3.51 8.51 -4.65
CA VAL A 168 -3.20 8.71 -3.22
C VAL A 168 -3.66 7.51 -2.39
N ALA A 169 -4.88 7.01 -2.62
CA ALA A 169 -5.41 5.83 -1.94
C ALA A 169 -4.56 4.58 -2.24
N ALA A 170 -4.17 4.38 -3.50
CA ALA A 170 -3.27 3.30 -3.90
C ALA A 170 -1.91 3.38 -3.18
N ALA A 171 -1.33 4.57 -3.06
CA ALA A 171 -0.05 4.76 -2.37
C ALA A 171 -0.11 4.45 -0.87
N PHE A 172 -1.24 4.74 -0.20
CA PHE A 172 -1.44 4.33 1.20
C PHE A 172 -1.70 2.82 1.36
N ARG A 173 -2.18 2.13 0.32
CA ARG A 173 -2.45 0.68 0.29
C ARG A 173 -1.21 -0.16 -0.05
N GLU A 174 -0.26 0.40 -0.79
CA GLU A 174 0.86 -0.34 -1.38
C GLU A 174 1.62 -1.20 -0.33
N PRO A 175 1.81 -2.51 -0.58
CA PRO A 175 2.49 -3.38 0.36
C PRO A 175 3.97 -2.97 0.48
N VAL A 176 4.51 -2.93 1.70
CA VAL A 176 5.94 -2.74 1.95
C VAL A 176 6.73 -3.87 1.28
N LEU A 177 7.46 -3.66 0.18
CA LEU A 177 8.39 -4.69 -0.29
C LEU A 177 9.62 -4.66 0.63
N ARG A 178 10.03 -5.83 1.13
CA ARG A 178 11.28 -5.94 1.91
C ARG A 178 12.43 -5.66 0.94
N GLY A 179 13.00 -4.46 1.03
CA GLY A 179 14.07 -3.99 0.14
C GLY A 179 13.73 -2.73 -0.64
N ASP A 180 12.51 -2.20 -0.56
CA ASP A 180 12.16 -0.95 -1.23
C ASP A 180 12.90 0.26 -0.64
N ASP A 181 13.28 1.15 -1.55
CA ASP A 181 13.91 2.43 -1.30
C ASP A 181 13.05 3.26 -0.32
N ARG A 182 13.61 3.58 0.85
CA ARG A 182 12.96 4.43 1.89
C ARG A 182 12.44 5.75 1.31
N ALA A 183 12.98 6.20 0.18
CA ALA A 183 12.46 7.36 -0.54
C ALA A 183 10.99 7.23 -0.98
N GLY A 184 10.48 6.00 -1.18
CA GLY A 184 9.10 5.74 -1.62
C GLY A 184 8.01 6.19 -0.66
N TYR A 185 8.30 6.29 0.65
CA TYR A 185 7.33 6.73 1.67
C TYR A 185 7.31 8.23 1.91
N ALA A 186 8.34 8.96 1.48
CA ALA A 186 8.39 10.40 1.68
C ALA A 186 7.14 11.14 1.16
N PRO A 187 6.58 10.82 -0.03
CA PRO A 187 5.34 11.45 -0.51
C PRO A 187 4.14 11.25 0.43
N THR A 188 3.89 10.02 0.89
CA THR A 188 2.75 9.70 1.78
C THR A 188 2.96 10.22 3.20
N GLN A 189 4.21 10.34 3.66
CA GLN A 189 4.56 10.97 4.94
C GLN A 189 4.27 12.47 4.92
N VAL A 190 4.67 13.17 3.85
CA VAL A 190 4.35 14.59 3.67
C VAL A 190 2.83 14.81 3.65
N ILE A 191 2.08 13.94 2.96
CA ILE A 191 0.62 14.01 2.95
C ILE A 191 0.03 13.73 4.35
N ALA A 192 0.58 12.80 5.11
CA ALA A 192 0.13 12.53 6.48
C ALA A 192 0.35 13.73 7.41
N GLU A 193 1.50 14.40 7.30
CA GLU A 193 1.76 15.64 8.04
C GLU A 193 0.84 16.78 7.61
N LEU A 194 0.59 16.93 6.31
CA LEU A 194 -0.41 17.88 5.79
C LEU A 194 -1.78 17.65 6.43
N PHE A 195 -2.28 16.42 6.43
CA PHE A 195 -3.57 16.11 7.05
C PHE A 195 -3.57 16.40 8.56
N GLN A 196 -2.49 16.08 9.27
CA GLN A 196 -2.37 16.43 10.68
C GLN A 196 -2.43 17.95 10.91
N GLN A 197 -1.71 18.74 10.09
CA GLN A 197 -1.72 20.21 10.14
C GLN A 197 -3.11 20.80 9.88
N HIS A 198 -3.92 20.14 9.05
CA HIS A 198 -5.30 20.52 8.75
C HIS A 198 -6.34 19.97 9.76
N GLY A 199 -5.89 19.49 10.92
CA GLY A 199 -6.75 19.10 12.03
C GLY A 199 -7.46 17.76 11.86
N PHE A 200 -6.92 16.88 11.02
CA PHE A 200 -7.30 15.47 11.01
C PHE A 200 -6.52 14.71 12.08
N ASP A 201 -7.14 13.68 12.66
CA ASP A 201 -6.55 12.81 13.68
C ASP A 201 -5.88 11.56 13.07
N GLY A 202 -6.14 11.28 11.79
CA GLY A 202 -5.61 10.10 11.12
C GLY A 202 -6.13 9.89 9.71
N ILE A 203 -5.78 8.74 9.14
CA ILE A 203 -6.12 8.33 7.77
C ILE A 203 -6.75 6.93 7.83
N ALA A 204 -7.92 6.78 7.22
CA ALA A 204 -8.50 5.47 6.94
C ALA A 204 -8.10 5.04 5.52
N TYR A 205 -7.59 3.82 5.36
CA TYR A 205 -7.12 3.30 4.08
C TYR A 205 -7.51 1.84 3.90
N GLY A 206 -7.56 1.38 2.65
CA GLY A 206 -7.92 -0.01 2.33
C GLY A 206 -6.84 -0.99 2.79
N SER A 207 -7.24 -2.17 3.28
CA SER A 207 -6.29 -3.24 3.52
C SER A 207 -5.77 -3.83 2.20
N GLY A 208 -4.49 -4.22 2.18
CA GLY A 208 -3.96 -5.08 1.12
C GLY A 208 -4.51 -6.52 1.17
N PHE A 209 -5.20 -6.90 2.25
CA PHE A 209 -5.71 -8.25 2.52
C PHE A 209 -7.23 -8.18 2.78
N GLY A 210 -8.03 -8.25 1.71
CA GLY A 210 -9.49 -8.40 1.74
C GLY A 210 -10.30 -7.13 1.46
N ASP A 211 -11.38 -7.29 0.69
CA ASP A 211 -12.15 -6.20 0.06
C ASP A 211 -12.95 -5.30 1.02
N LYS A 212 -13.00 -5.61 2.32
CA LYS A 212 -13.83 -4.89 3.30
C LYS A 212 -13.09 -4.46 4.56
N ALA A 213 -11.82 -4.85 4.73
CA ALA A 213 -11.07 -4.54 5.94
C ALA A 213 -10.55 -3.09 5.88
N VAL A 214 -10.96 -2.27 6.86
CA VAL A 214 -10.54 -0.88 6.99
C VAL A 214 -9.35 -0.81 7.93
N ASN A 215 -8.22 -0.31 7.42
CA ASN A 215 -7.09 0.05 8.26
C ASN A 215 -7.17 1.54 8.62
N VAL A 216 -6.65 1.90 9.79
CA VAL A 216 -6.55 3.28 10.25
C VAL A 216 -5.17 3.51 10.80
N VAL A 217 -4.58 4.64 10.43
CA VAL A 217 -3.39 5.18 11.08
C VAL A 217 -3.77 6.44 11.84
N LEU A 218 -3.48 6.49 13.13
CA LEU A 218 -3.69 7.66 13.97
C LEU A 218 -2.39 8.44 14.15
N PHE A 219 -2.53 9.77 14.11
CA PHE A 219 -1.45 10.72 14.26
C PHE A 219 -0.99 10.88 15.70
N ASP A 220 -1.91 10.71 16.64
CA ASP A 220 -1.67 10.67 18.07
C ASP A 220 -1.80 9.23 18.57
N THR A 221 -0.69 8.66 19.07
CA THR A 221 -0.67 7.28 19.57
C THR A 221 -1.47 7.09 20.87
N THR A 222 -1.82 8.19 21.54
CA THR A 222 -2.62 8.19 22.78
C THR A 222 -4.12 8.30 22.53
N ALA A 223 -4.55 8.51 21.27
CA ALA A 223 -5.95 8.62 20.90
C ALA A 223 -6.72 7.27 20.96
N ALA A 224 -6.03 6.16 21.19
CA ALA A 224 -6.61 4.85 21.41
C ALA A 224 -5.86 4.09 22.52
N GLU A 225 -6.57 3.28 23.28
CA GLU A 225 -6.01 2.44 24.34
C GLU A 225 -6.27 0.96 24.09
N MET A 226 -5.35 0.11 24.53
CA MET A 226 -5.56 -1.33 24.53
C MET A 226 -6.50 -1.74 25.66
N PHE A 227 -7.41 -2.66 25.38
CA PHE A 227 -8.30 -3.25 26.39
C PHE A 227 -8.18 -4.77 26.52
N ALA A 228 -7.52 -5.43 25.56
CA ALA A 228 -7.26 -6.87 25.60
C ALA A 228 -6.05 -7.23 24.72
N CYS A 229 -5.44 -8.39 24.99
CA CYS A 229 -4.41 -9.01 24.16
C CYS A 229 -4.64 -10.51 24.08
N GLU A 230 -4.32 -11.10 22.94
CA GLU A 230 -4.36 -12.55 22.72
C GLU A 230 -3.14 -13.00 21.92
N ILE A 231 -2.78 -14.28 22.05
CA ILE A 231 -1.66 -14.90 21.33
C ILE A 231 -2.19 -15.90 20.31
N HIS A 232 -1.58 -15.89 19.13
CA HIS A 232 -1.92 -16.77 18.01
C HIS A 232 -0.68 -17.48 17.51
N GLU A 233 -0.85 -18.73 17.12
CA GLU A 233 0.13 -19.49 16.35
C GLU A 233 -0.30 -19.53 14.89
N VAL A 234 0.60 -19.13 13.98
CA VAL A 234 0.32 -19.14 12.55
C VAL A 234 0.53 -20.53 12.00
N ARG A 235 -0.56 -21.20 11.59
CA ARG A 235 -0.51 -22.59 11.11
C ARG A 235 -0.44 -22.75 9.58
N GLY A 236 -0.73 -21.70 8.83
CA GLY A 236 -0.72 -21.72 7.37
C GLY A 236 -1.11 -20.37 6.77
N VAL A 237 -0.76 -20.17 5.50
CA VAL A 237 -1.11 -18.98 4.72
C VAL A 237 -1.77 -19.46 3.43
N LYS A 238 -2.94 -18.89 3.11
CA LYS A 238 -3.57 -19.09 1.79
C LYS A 238 -3.03 -18.03 0.85
N LEU A 239 -2.43 -18.48 -0.26
CA LEU A 239 -1.93 -17.61 -1.32
C LEU A 239 -2.93 -17.63 -2.46
N ASP A 240 -3.31 -16.44 -2.92
CA ASP A 240 -4.07 -16.23 -4.15
C ASP A 240 -3.11 -15.63 -5.17
N HIS A 241 -2.96 -16.28 -6.33
CA HIS A 241 -1.97 -15.89 -7.33
C HIS A 241 -2.44 -16.17 -8.74
N GLU A 242 -1.99 -15.34 -9.67
CA GLU A 242 -2.23 -15.51 -11.09
C GLU A 242 -0.94 -15.30 -11.88
N THR A 243 -0.90 -15.86 -13.08
CA THR A 243 0.17 -15.63 -14.05
C THR A 243 -0.13 -14.33 -14.79
N ILE A 244 0.64 -13.27 -14.53
CA ILE A 244 0.43 -11.93 -15.11
C ILE A 244 1.10 -11.71 -16.47
N ASP A 245 1.92 -12.67 -16.93
CA ASP A 245 2.60 -12.60 -18.22
C ASP A 245 2.76 -13.99 -18.83
N ASN A 246 2.94 -14.05 -20.15
CA ASN A 246 3.11 -15.31 -20.86
C ASN A 246 4.39 -16.02 -20.40
N PRO A 247 4.34 -17.35 -20.18
CA PRO A 247 5.55 -18.11 -19.88
C PRO A 247 6.53 -18.01 -21.05
N PHE A 248 7.79 -17.67 -20.76
CA PHE A 248 8.85 -17.61 -21.77
C PHE A 248 9.51 -19.00 -21.93
N PRO A 249 9.50 -19.60 -23.13
CA PRO A 249 10.19 -20.87 -23.36
C PRO A 249 11.71 -20.70 -23.32
N ILE A 250 12.40 -21.62 -22.64
CA ILE A 250 13.86 -21.73 -22.62
C ILE A 250 14.26 -22.93 -23.45
N ARG A 251 15.22 -22.77 -24.37
CA ARG A 251 15.85 -23.90 -25.10
C ARG A 251 17.36 -23.76 -25.04
N ARG A 252 18.08 -24.83 -25.40
CA ARG A 252 19.53 -24.76 -25.62
C ARG A 252 19.80 -24.29 -27.04
N ASN A 253 20.72 -23.35 -27.23
CA ASN A 253 21.28 -23.05 -28.55
C ASN A 253 22.26 -24.16 -28.98
N GLU A 254 22.82 -24.00 -30.18
CA GLU A 254 23.79 -24.94 -30.78
C GLU A 254 25.07 -25.06 -29.95
N ASP A 255 25.45 -24.01 -29.23
CA ASP A 255 26.59 -23.99 -28.30
C ASP A 255 26.25 -24.63 -26.92
N GLY A 256 25.02 -25.10 -26.74
CA GLY A 256 24.55 -25.76 -25.51
C GLY A 256 24.14 -24.79 -24.40
N GLU A 257 24.15 -23.48 -24.63
CA GLU A 257 23.75 -22.44 -23.69
C GLU A 257 22.22 -22.29 -23.62
N LEU A 258 21.69 -21.97 -22.43
CA LEU A 258 20.27 -21.73 -22.25
C LEU A 258 19.92 -20.32 -22.76
N VAL A 259 19.07 -20.26 -23.78
CA VAL A 259 18.56 -19.02 -24.37
C VAL A 259 17.05 -18.90 -24.19
N MET A 260 16.60 -17.69 -23.86
CA MET A 260 15.18 -17.33 -23.77
C MET A 260 14.63 -17.07 -25.16
N PHE A 261 13.49 -17.68 -25.49
CA PHE A 261 12.78 -17.44 -26.74
C PHE A 261 11.52 -16.63 -26.44
N ARG A 262 11.31 -15.55 -27.20
CA ARG A 262 10.06 -14.79 -27.14
C ARG A 262 9.03 -15.50 -27.99
N THR A 263 7.92 -15.92 -27.39
CA THR A 263 6.75 -16.38 -28.16
C THR A 263 6.13 -15.15 -28.82
N VAL A 264 6.41 -14.93 -30.10
CA VAL A 264 5.70 -13.94 -30.91
C VAL A 264 4.49 -14.64 -31.50
N ILE A 265 3.28 -14.21 -31.14
CA ILE A 265 2.06 -14.70 -31.80
C ILE A 265 1.91 -13.90 -33.08
N ASP A 266 2.41 -14.45 -34.19
CA ASP A 266 2.38 -13.74 -35.48
C ASP A 266 1.02 -13.84 -36.19
N ILE A 267 0.14 -14.76 -35.78
CA ILE A 267 -1.17 -14.98 -36.42
C ILE A 267 -2.24 -15.35 -35.37
N ILE A 268 -3.32 -14.57 -35.31
CA ILE A 268 -4.54 -14.92 -34.58
C ILE A 268 -5.60 -15.33 -35.61
N GLY A 269 -5.96 -16.61 -35.64
CA GLY A 269 -7.00 -17.17 -36.50
C GLY A 269 -7.96 -18.10 -35.75
N PRO A 270 -9.18 -18.35 -36.25
CA PRO A 270 -10.12 -19.27 -35.60
C PRO A 270 -9.56 -20.69 -35.57
N VAL A 271 -9.76 -21.37 -34.44
CA VAL A 271 -9.31 -22.76 -34.21
C VAL A 271 -9.89 -23.67 -35.30
N GLY A 272 -9.03 -24.19 -36.18
CA GLY A 272 -9.40 -25.19 -37.19
C GLY A 272 -8.97 -24.91 -38.64
N THR A 273 -8.25 -23.84 -38.93
CA THR A 273 -7.70 -23.61 -40.28
C THR A 273 -6.25 -24.10 -40.34
N PRO A 274 -5.82 -24.87 -41.36
CA PRO A 274 -4.44 -25.31 -41.49
C PRO A 274 -3.51 -24.09 -41.60
N LEU A 275 -2.39 -24.12 -40.90
CA LEU A 275 -1.35 -23.10 -41.04
C LEU A 275 -0.82 -23.12 -42.48
N PRO A 276 -0.58 -21.95 -43.11
CA PRO A 276 0.13 -21.90 -44.38
C PRO A 276 1.59 -22.35 -44.17
N ASP A 277 2.13 -23.09 -45.14
CA ASP A 277 3.53 -23.52 -45.13
C ASP A 277 4.46 -22.29 -45.06
N VAL A 278 5.32 -22.27 -44.03
CA VAL A 278 6.37 -21.26 -43.87
C VAL A 278 7.50 -21.58 -44.87
N PRO A 279 7.94 -20.64 -45.72
CA PRO A 279 9.09 -20.86 -46.58
C PRO A 279 10.36 -20.96 -45.72
N ASN A 280 11.23 -21.94 -46.01
CA ASN A 280 12.58 -21.97 -45.45
C ASN A 280 13.38 -20.78 -46.01
N ASP A 281 13.78 -19.86 -45.14
CA ASP A 281 14.74 -18.78 -45.44
C ASP A 281 16.19 -19.34 -45.48
N ASP A 282 16.44 -20.32 -46.36
CA ASP A 282 17.77 -20.84 -46.65
C ASP A 282 18.14 -20.63 -48.13
N GLU A 283 18.07 -19.39 -48.65
CA GLU A 283 18.78 -19.01 -49.88
C GLU A 283 19.24 -17.54 -49.83
N GLU A 284 20.23 -17.21 -48.98
CA GLU A 284 21.15 -16.10 -49.30
C GLU A 284 22.19 -16.62 -50.32
N LYS A 285 22.01 -16.28 -51.60
CA LYS A 285 23.10 -16.29 -52.58
C LYS A 285 23.80 -14.93 -52.58
N PRO A 286 25.14 -14.89 -52.64
CA PRO A 286 25.87 -13.63 -52.73
C PRO A 286 25.84 -13.10 -54.17
N GLU A 287 25.40 -11.87 -54.37
CA GLU A 287 25.58 -11.14 -55.63
C GLU A 287 26.93 -10.41 -55.64
N GLY A 288 27.66 -10.56 -56.75
CA GLY A 288 28.71 -9.65 -57.19
C GLY A 288 28.19 -8.72 -58.28
#